data_AF-A0AAN8X0K4-F1
#
_entry.id   AF-A0AAN8X0K4-F1
#
_cell.length_a   1.000
_cell.length_b   1.000
_cell.length_c   1.000
_cell.angle_alpha   90.00
_cell.angle_beta   90.00
_cell.angle_gamma   90.00
#
_symmetry.space_group_name_H-M   'P 1'
#
loop_
_entity.id
_entity.type
_entity.pdbx_description
1 polymer ?
#
loop_
_entity_poly.entity_id
_entity_poly.type
_entity_poly.pdbx_seq_one_letter_code
_entity_poly.pdbx_strand_id
1 'polypeptide(L)'
;LVRIGVVQNSIVKETTTPIADQRAAIYTKITKITEAASLCGVNIICYQEAWTMPFAFCTREKQPWCEFAESAENGPTTQLCQE
;
A
#
# COMPACT_ATOMS: atom_id res chain seq x y z
N LEU A 1 5.27 16.72 21.72
CA LEU A 1 5.77 16.78 20.34
C LEU A 1 5.06 15.68 19.56
N VAL A 2 4.46 16.00 18.41
CA VAL A 2 3.89 14.98 17.50
C VAL A 2 4.93 14.69 16.42
N ARG A 3 5.21 13.40 16.17
CA ARG A 3 6.13 12.93 15.13
C ARG A 3 5.31 12.37 13.97
N ILE A 4 5.60 12.84 12.76
CA ILE A 4 4.92 12.42 11.53
C ILE A 4 5.89 11.62 10.66
N GLY A 5 5.44 10.48 10.14
CA GLY A 5 6.14 9.66 9.15
C GLY A 5 5.47 9.77 7.79
N VAL A 6 6.24 9.98 6.74
CA VAL A 6 5.76 9.97 5.36
C VAL A 6 6.53 8.91 4.60
N VAL A 7 5.82 7.98 3.94
CA VAL A 7 6.42 6.82 3.29
C VAL A 7 6.30 6.95 1.78
N GLN A 8 7.44 6.77 1.09
CA GLN A 8 7.54 6.59 -0.35
C GLN A 8 8.19 5.25 -0.68
N ASN A 9 7.66 4.52 -1.65
CA ASN A 9 8.18 3.23 -2.08
C ASN A 9 7.88 2.94 -3.56
N SER A 10 8.70 2.06 -4.14
CA SER A 10 8.39 1.39 -5.41
C SER A 10 7.55 0.12 -5.21
N ILE A 11 6.88 -0.32 -6.28
CA ILE A 11 6.24 -1.64 -6.35
C ILE A 11 7.26 -2.77 -6.13
N VAL A 12 6.77 -3.96 -5.77
CA VAL A 12 7.63 -5.09 -5.36
C VAL A 12 7.66 -6.21 -6.40
N LYS A 13 6.51 -6.50 -7.03
CA LYS A 13 6.37 -7.56 -8.03
C LYS A 13 6.08 -6.94 -9.40
N GLU A 14 6.35 -7.71 -10.45
CA GLU A 14 6.05 -7.34 -11.83
C GLU A 14 4.54 -7.08 -12.00
N THR A 15 4.19 -6.11 -12.84
CA THR A 15 2.80 -5.70 -13.08
C THR A 15 1.96 -6.77 -13.79
N THR A 16 2.60 -7.82 -14.30
CA THR A 16 1.98 -9.00 -14.93
C THR A 16 1.68 -10.14 -13.95
N THR A 17 2.13 -10.03 -12.69
CA THR A 17 1.87 -11.02 -11.63
C THR A 17 0.41 -10.91 -11.15
N PRO A 18 -0.22 -11.95 -10.60
CA PRO A 18 -1.55 -11.83 -9.99
C PRO A 18 -1.66 -10.67 -8.99
N ILE A 19 -2.78 -9.94 -9.01
CA ILE A 19 -3.00 -8.73 -8.19
C ILE A 19 -2.88 -9.01 -6.70
N ALA A 20 -3.39 -10.17 -6.25
CA ALA A 20 -3.26 -10.60 -4.86
C ALA A 20 -1.80 -10.67 -4.40
N ASP A 21 -0.90 -11.18 -5.25
CA ASP A 21 0.52 -11.31 -4.94
C ASP A 21 1.23 -9.95 -4.99
N GLN A 22 0.88 -9.08 -5.94
CA GLN A 22 1.40 -7.71 -6.01
C GLN A 22 1.08 -6.95 -4.72
N ARG A 23 -0.18 -6.99 -4.29
CA ARG A 23 -0.68 -6.33 -3.08
C ARG A 23 -0.03 -6.90 -1.82
N ALA A 24 0.00 -8.22 -1.67
CA ALA A 24 0.64 -8.88 -0.52
C ALA A 24 2.14 -8.55 -0.40
N ALA A 25 2.83 -8.42 -1.53
CA ALA A 25 4.24 -8.03 -1.54
C ALA A 25 4.44 -6.58 -1.10
N ILE A 26 3.56 -5.68 -1.50
CA ILE A 26 3.55 -4.28 -1.04
C ILE A 26 3.23 -4.21 0.46
N TYR A 27 2.22 -4.94 0.94
CA TYR A 27 1.89 -5.01 2.37
C TYR A 27 3.10 -5.41 3.20
N THR A 28 3.77 -6.50 2.82
CA THR A 28 4.99 -6.96 3.50
C THR A 28 6.08 -5.87 3.56
N LYS A 29 6.25 -5.07 2.49
CA LYS A 29 7.21 -3.95 2.48
C LYS A 29 6.76 -2.84 3.43
N ILE A 30 5.49 -2.45 3.39
CA ILE A 30 4.94 -1.35 4.19
C ILE A 30 4.90 -1.70 5.67
N THR A 31 4.51 -2.91 6.05
CA THR A 31 4.53 -3.36 7.46
C THR A 31 5.92 -3.18 8.07
N LYS A 32 6.99 -3.57 7.36
CA LYS A 32 8.38 -3.37 7.82
C LYS A 32 8.75 -1.89 7.98
N ILE A 33 8.28 -1.02 7.09
CA ILE A 33 8.53 0.43 7.18
C ILE A 33 7.75 1.02 8.36
N THR A 34 6.51 0.58 8.57
CA THR A 34 5.66 1.01 9.68
C THR A 34 6.21 0.54 11.03
N GLU A 35 6.76 -0.68 11.11
CA GLU A 35 7.52 -1.15 12.27
C GLU A 35 8.71 -0.24 12.58
N ALA A 36 9.51 0.12 11.56
CA ALA A 36 10.62 1.05 11.73
C ALA A 36 10.16 2.45 12.18
N ALA A 37 9.07 2.97 11.61
CA ALA A 37 8.49 4.24 12.02
C ALA A 37 8.00 4.22 13.48
N SER A 38 7.41 3.11 13.92
CA SER A 38 7.01 2.88 15.31
C SER A 38 8.21 2.91 16.25
N LEU A 39 9.32 2.23 15.90
CA LEU A 39 10.58 2.29 16.67
C LEU A 39 11.19 3.70 16.73
N CYS A 40 10.92 4.56 15.73
CA CYS A 40 11.30 5.97 15.73
C CYS A 40 10.35 6.89 16.52
N GLY A 41 9.28 6.34 17.11
CA GLY A 41 8.28 7.07 17.90
C GLY A 41 7.31 7.91 17.06
N VAL A 42 7.06 7.53 15.80
CA VAL A 42 6.07 8.20 14.94
C VAL A 42 4.66 8.03 15.52
N ASN A 43 3.88 9.12 15.56
CA ASN A 43 2.49 9.12 16.03
C ASN A 43 1.49 9.02 14.89
N ILE A 44 1.81 9.61 13.74
CA ILE A 44 0.95 9.63 12.55
C ILE A 44 1.82 9.25 11.36
N ILE A 45 1.42 8.21 10.63
CA ILE A 45 2.08 7.77 9.41
C ILE A 45 1.15 7.94 8.21
N CYS A 46 1.71 8.32 7.07
CA CYS A 46 0.96 8.43 5.81
C CYS A 46 1.74 7.76 4.68
N TYR A 47 1.00 7.06 3.81
CA TYR A 47 1.52 6.36 2.64
C TYR A 47 1.21 7.15 1.36
N GLN A 48 1.97 6.93 0.30
CA GLN A 48 1.78 7.59 -0.99
C GLN A 48 0.41 7.29 -1.64
N GLU A 49 0.03 8.09 -2.62
CA GLU A 49 -1.18 7.85 -3.43
C GLU A 49 -1.17 6.45 -4.04
N ALA A 50 -2.34 5.78 -4.00
CA ALA A 50 -2.55 4.45 -4.57
C ALA A 50 -1.46 3.43 -4.18
N TRP A 51 -0.94 3.51 -2.94
CA TRP A 51 0.26 2.77 -2.51
C TRP A 51 0.17 1.25 -2.66
N THR A 52 -1.03 0.67 -2.75
CA THR A 52 -1.29 -0.77 -2.87
C THR A 52 -1.24 -1.31 -4.29
N MET A 53 -1.01 -0.47 -5.30
CA MET A 53 -1.04 -0.85 -6.71
C MET A 53 0.04 -0.14 -7.54
N PRO A 54 0.42 -0.68 -8.71
CA PRO A 54 1.15 0.10 -9.71
C PRO A 54 0.29 1.27 -10.22
N PHE A 55 0.94 2.37 -10.58
CA PHE A 55 0.25 3.52 -11.16
C PHE A 55 -0.13 3.26 -12.63
N ALA A 56 -1.14 2.41 -12.84
CA ALA A 56 -1.49 1.82 -14.14
C ALA A 56 -2.40 2.71 -15.00
N PHE A 57 -2.81 3.89 -14.54
CA PHE A 57 -3.81 4.74 -15.22
C PHE A 57 -3.36 5.21 -16.61
N CYS A 58 -2.05 5.24 -16.88
CA CYS A 58 -1.52 5.55 -18.19
C CYS A 58 -1.95 4.54 -19.27
N THR A 59 -2.25 3.30 -18.90
CA THR A 59 -2.70 2.24 -19.83
C THR A 59 -4.11 2.48 -20.35
N ARG A 60 -4.95 3.17 -19.55
CA ARG A 60 -6.40 3.30 -19.76
C ARG A 60 -7.17 1.98 -19.80
N GLU A 61 -6.50 0.87 -19.52
CA GLU A 61 -7.13 -0.44 -19.46
C GLU A 61 -7.98 -0.55 -18.20
N LYS A 62 -9.10 -1.25 -18.28
CA LYS A 62 -9.94 -1.51 -17.10
C LYS A 62 -9.44 -2.73 -16.35
N GLN A 63 -9.29 -3.84 -17.06
CA GLN A 63 -8.83 -5.09 -16.47
C GLN A 63 -7.35 -5.33 -16.78
N PRO A 64 -6.57 -5.85 -15.82
CA PRO A 64 -7.01 -6.27 -14.49
C PRO A 64 -7.05 -5.13 -13.44
N TRP A 65 -6.70 -3.89 -13.81
CA TRP A 65 -6.45 -2.79 -12.86
C TRP A 65 -7.60 -2.45 -11.91
N CYS A 66 -8.86 -2.56 -12.35
CA CYS A 66 -10.03 -2.33 -11.50
C CYS A 66 -10.17 -3.37 -10.37
N GLU A 67 -9.52 -4.54 -10.46
CA GLU A 67 -9.53 -5.54 -9.38
C GLU A 67 -8.69 -5.12 -8.16
N PHE A 68 -7.84 -4.08 -8.28
CA PHE A 68 -7.21 -3.44 -7.12
C PHE A 68 -8.19 -2.61 -6.28
N ALA A 69 -9.39 -2.30 -6.80
CA ALA A 69 -10.37 -1.54 -6.06
C ALA A 69 -10.91 -2.34 -4.86
N GLU A 70 -10.98 -1.69 -3.72
CA GLU A 70 -11.40 -2.29 -2.45
C GLU A 70 -12.46 -1.42 -1.77
N SER A 71 -13.21 -2.02 -0.84
CA SER A 71 -14.05 -1.24 0.07
C SER A 71 -13.18 -0.33 0.94
N ALA A 72 -13.53 0.95 1.03
CA ALA A 72 -12.80 1.89 1.88
C ALA A 72 -12.88 1.51 3.37
N GLU A 73 -13.99 0.93 3.81
CA GLU A 73 -14.25 0.60 5.21
C GLU A 73 -13.87 -0.84 5.55
N ASN A 74 -14.15 -1.78 4.64
CA ASN A 74 -14.06 -3.22 4.91
C ASN A 74 -13.04 -3.93 3.99
N GLY A 75 -12.25 -3.19 3.23
CA GLY A 75 -11.25 -3.74 2.33
C GLY A 75 -10.06 -4.34 3.09
N PRO A 76 -9.35 -5.31 2.50
CA PRO A 76 -8.21 -5.93 3.14
C PRO A 76 -7.10 -4.93 3.46
N THR A 77 -6.93 -3.86 2.68
CA THR A 77 -5.97 -2.79 3.00
C THR A 77 -6.33 -2.07 4.29
N THR A 78 -7.61 -1.73 4.46
CA THR A 78 -8.09 -1.02 5.66
C THR A 78 -7.97 -1.91 6.89
N GLN A 79 -8.32 -3.20 6.78
CA GLN A 79 -8.16 -4.17 7.87
C GLN A 79 -6.69 -4.26 8.30
N LEU A 80 -5.74 -4.40 7.36
CA LEU A 80 -4.31 -4.38 7.67
C LEU A 80 -3.86 -3.09 8.39
N CYS A 81 -4.43 -1.93 8.02
CA CYS A 81 -4.06 -0.65 8.66
C CYS A 81 -4.66 -0.48 10.06
N GLN A 82 -5.64 -1.31 10.45
CA GLN A 82 -6.28 -1.29 11.76
C GLN A 82 -5.61 -2.25 12.76
N GLU A 83 -4.84 -3.22 12.28
CA GLU A 83 -4.01 -4.15 13.08
C GLU A 83 -2.80 -3.44 13.70
#